data_AF-A0A9E0II91-F1
#
_entry.id   AF-A0A9E0II91-F1
#
_cell.length_a   1.000
_cell.length_b   1.000
_cell.length_c   1.000
_cell.angle_alpha   90.00
_cell.angle_beta   90.00
_cell.angle_gamma   90.00
#
_symmetry.space_group_name_H-M   'P 1'
#
loop_
_entity.id
_entity.type
_entity.pdbx_description
1 polymer ?
#
loop_
_entity_poly.entity_id
_entity_poly.type
_entity_poly.pdbx_seq_one_letter_code
_entity_poly.pdbx_strand_id
1 'polypeptide(L)'
;MIAGEGTCEVGHRVEGRLGVVEALLRRIAPAGWEVVDTILWKHIHKFAGAGAGISPGQHGDFKNVLKLVLEAKRRSADVLAFVRDVDNEDARGDAVLGGLAKAKSDAKLPGGIVGGVARPVLEGWMLALLGRHNTDELRKAAALREMAERGYAKQAAAYVEIVDASDISRIPAGAQSLHDWLGDARSVFAPLDGER
;
A
#
# COMPACT_ATOMS: atom_id res chain seq x y z
N MET A 1 6.35 -8.92 4.55
CA MET A 1 5.91 -7.94 5.58
C MET A 1 4.97 -6.93 4.94
N ILE A 2 3.92 -6.50 5.66
CA ILE A 2 2.94 -5.50 5.18
C ILE A 2 3.04 -4.21 6.00
N ALA A 3 2.88 -3.05 5.37
CA ALA A 3 2.76 -1.76 6.07
C ALA A 3 1.63 -0.88 5.51
N GLY A 4 1.07 0.00 6.34
CA GLY A 4 -0.07 0.83 5.93
C GLY A 4 -0.40 1.96 6.90
N GLU A 5 -1.29 2.87 6.49
CA GLU A 5 -1.77 3.98 7.33
C GLU A 5 -2.42 3.48 8.63
N GLY A 6 -3.37 2.56 8.49
CA GLY A 6 -4.24 2.09 9.54
C GLY A 6 -4.55 0.61 9.41
N THR A 7 -5.59 0.21 10.13
CA THR A 7 -6.01 -1.18 10.27
C THR A 7 -6.78 -1.70 9.05
N CYS A 8 -7.32 -0.80 8.21
CA CYS A 8 -7.97 -1.20 6.96
C CYS A 8 -6.95 -1.71 5.93
N GLU A 9 -5.76 -1.10 5.89
CA GLU A 9 -4.66 -1.45 4.98
C GLU A 9 -4.01 -2.77 5.41
N VAL A 10 -3.63 -2.89 6.68
CA VAL A 10 -2.79 -3.99 7.19
C VAL A 10 -3.55 -5.12 7.88
N GLY A 11 -4.81 -4.90 8.23
CA GLY A 11 -5.63 -5.85 9.00
C GLY A 11 -5.33 -5.87 10.50
N HIS A 12 -5.84 -6.89 11.18
CA HIS A 12 -5.58 -7.19 12.58
C HIS A 12 -5.18 -8.66 12.73
N ARG A 13 -3.87 -8.93 12.75
CA ARG A 13 -3.32 -10.29 12.80
C ARG A 13 -3.78 -11.11 13.99
N VAL A 14 -3.77 -10.52 15.19
CA VAL A 14 -4.19 -11.18 16.44
C VAL A 14 -5.65 -11.66 16.37
N GLU A 15 -6.49 -10.94 15.62
CA GLU A 15 -7.91 -11.25 15.45
C GLU A 15 -8.20 -12.03 14.15
N GLY A 16 -7.16 -12.44 13.41
CA GLY A 16 -7.30 -13.12 12.13
C GLY A 16 -7.92 -12.27 11.01
N ARG A 17 -7.98 -10.95 11.17
CA ARG A 17 -8.62 -10.04 10.20
C ARG A 17 -7.64 -9.61 9.13
N LEU A 18 -8.00 -9.87 7.87
CA LEU A 18 -7.27 -9.42 6.69
C LEU A 18 -7.35 -7.90 6.53
N GLY A 19 -6.29 -7.31 5.96
CA GLY A 19 -6.32 -5.95 5.44
C GLY A 19 -6.41 -5.93 3.92
N VAL A 20 -6.73 -4.77 3.35
CA VAL A 20 -6.86 -4.57 1.91
C VAL A 20 -5.59 -4.97 1.15
N VAL A 21 -4.41 -4.65 1.68
CA VAL A 21 -3.14 -4.99 1.00
C VAL A 21 -3.00 -6.49 0.86
N GLU A 22 -3.26 -7.25 1.92
CA GLU A 22 -3.19 -8.71 1.86
C GLU A 22 -4.27 -9.30 0.94
N ALA A 23 -5.49 -8.77 0.99
CA ALA A 23 -6.57 -9.22 0.12
C ALA A 23 -6.20 -9.02 -1.37
N LEU A 24 -5.70 -7.84 -1.74
CA LEU A 24 -5.26 -7.56 -3.12
C LEU A 24 -4.12 -8.49 -3.56
N LEU A 25 -3.15 -8.75 -2.69
CA LEU A 25 -2.07 -9.71 -2.99
C LEU A 25 -2.61 -11.13 -3.20
N ARG A 26 -3.59 -11.58 -2.39
CA ARG A 26 -4.22 -12.90 -2.56
C ARG A 26 -5.00 -13.02 -3.87
N ARG A 27 -5.55 -11.90 -4.38
CA ARG A 27 -6.17 -11.85 -5.72
C ARG A 27 -5.15 -11.99 -6.86
N ILE A 28 -3.88 -11.66 -6.61
CA ILE A 28 -2.77 -11.77 -7.58
C ILE A 28 -2.10 -13.15 -7.47
N ALA A 29 -1.70 -13.53 -6.26
CA ALA A 29 -1.04 -14.79 -5.93
C ALA A 29 -1.75 -15.42 -4.73
N PRO A 30 -2.64 -16.41 -4.94
CA PRO A 30 -3.45 -16.98 -3.86
C PRO A 30 -2.67 -17.73 -2.78
N ALA A 31 -1.46 -18.20 -3.10
CA ALA A 31 -0.62 -19.03 -2.25
C ALA A 31 0.88 -18.79 -2.54
N GLY A 32 1.77 -19.48 -1.80
CA GLY A 32 3.22 -19.43 -2.01
C GLY A 32 3.94 -18.33 -1.21
N TRP A 33 3.22 -17.62 -0.35
CA TRP A 33 3.77 -16.60 0.54
C TRP A 33 2.98 -16.56 1.84
N GLU A 34 3.59 -15.96 2.85
CA GLU A 34 2.95 -15.67 4.12
C GLU A 34 3.31 -14.27 4.60
N VAL A 35 2.51 -13.74 5.52
CA VAL A 35 2.82 -12.44 6.14
C VAL A 35 3.54 -12.65 7.45
N VAL A 36 4.86 -12.44 7.41
CA VAL A 36 5.72 -12.53 8.60
C VAL A 36 5.45 -11.44 9.63
N ASP A 37 4.98 -10.25 9.21
CA ASP A 37 4.65 -9.16 10.13
C ASP A 37 3.86 -8.03 9.44
N THR A 38 3.24 -7.16 10.25
CA THR A 38 2.51 -5.96 9.86
C THR A 38 2.97 -4.75 10.68
N ILE A 39 3.17 -3.58 10.06
CA ILE A 39 3.47 -2.32 10.78
C ILE A 39 2.54 -1.18 10.35
N LEU A 40 2.04 -0.42 11.32
CA LEU A 40 1.33 0.82 11.04
C LEU A 40 2.33 1.95 10.80
N TRP A 41 2.03 2.86 9.88
CA TRP A 41 2.93 3.94 9.49
C TRP A 41 3.34 4.83 10.67
N LYS A 42 2.39 5.10 11.58
CA LYS A 42 2.64 5.85 12.82
C LYS A 42 3.62 5.18 13.78
N HIS A 43 3.89 3.87 13.63
CA HIS A 43 4.83 3.10 14.43
C HIS A 43 6.20 2.94 13.76
N ILE A 44 6.42 3.50 12.58
CA ILE A 44 7.74 3.56 11.97
C ILE A 44 8.61 4.48 12.83
N HIS A 45 9.52 3.88 13.61
CA HIS A 45 10.30 4.63 14.60
C HIS A 45 11.10 5.76 13.94
N LYS A 46 10.99 6.96 14.53
CA LYS A 46 11.88 8.07 14.19
C LYS A 46 13.24 7.79 14.81
N PHE A 47 14.25 7.47 13.99
CA PHE A 47 15.63 7.43 14.49
C PHE A 47 16.01 8.81 15.03
N ALA A 48 16.12 8.92 16.35
CA ALA A 48 16.81 10.01 17.02
C ALA A 48 18.31 9.74 16.85
N GLY A 49 18.96 10.37 15.87
CA GLY A 49 20.40 10.18 15.67
C GLY A 49 20.96 10.59 14.31
N ALA A 50 20.13 10.73 13.27
CA ALA A 50 20.61 11.18 11.96
C ALA A 50 20.63 12.72 11.86
N GLY A 51 21.46 13.35 12.68
CA GLY A 51 21.95 14.73 12.47
C GLY A 51 23.01 14.83 11.36
N ALA A 52 23.39 13.71 10.73
CA ALA A 52 24.34 13.66 9.62
C ALA A 52 23.62 13.13 8.37
N GLY A 53 23.40 14.00 7.38
CA GLY A 53 22.84 13.62 6.07
C GLY A 53 21.43 14.15 5.75
N ILE A 54 20.91 15.11 6.52
CA ILE A 54 19.66 15.80 6.15
C ILE A 54 20.02 16.88 5.12
N SER A 55 19.69 16.67 3.86
CA SER A 55 19.44 17.81 2.98
C SER A 55 18.23 18.55 3.54
N PRO A 56 18.34 19.84 3.90
CA PRO A 56 17.19 20.65 4.30
C PRO A 56 16.11 20.55 3.21
N GLY A 57 14.89 20.14 3.57
CA GLY A 57 13.74 20.14 2.65
C GLY A 57 13.12 18.78 2.27
N GLN A 58 13.67 17.63 2.69
CA GLN A 58 13.02 16.34 2.40
C GLN A 58 11.88 15.99 3.38
N HIS A 59 10.69 15.74 2.84
CA HIS A 59 9.50 15.32 3.58
C HIS A 59 9.75 14.01 4.36
N GLY A 60 9.15 13.88 5.55
CA GLY A 60 9.40 12.76 6.47
C GLY A 60 9.09 11.39 5.88
N ASP A 61 8.10 11.31 4.99
CA ASP A 61 7.66 10.05 4.38
C ASP A 61 8.70 9.41 3.47
N PHE A 62 9.55 10.19 2.81
CA PHE A 62 10.69 9.65 2.06
C PHE A 62 11.56 8.77 2.96
N LYS A 63 11.88 9.27 4.17
CA LYS A 63 12.68 8.53 5.15
C LYS A 63 11.91 7.35 5.75
N ASN A 64 10.60 7.48 5.93
CA ASN A 64 9.78 6.40 6.45
C ASN A 64 9.78 5.19 5.50
N VAL A 65 9.73 5.41 4.18
CA VAL A 65 9.86 4.31 3.21
C VAL A 65 11.21 3.58 3.35
N LEU A 66 12.32 4.32 3.43
CA LEU A 66 13.65 3.69 3.60
C LEU A 66 13.75 2.89 4.91
N LYS A 67 13.14 3.41 5.99
CA LYS A 67 13.09 2.69 7.27
C LYS A 67 12.21 1.46 7.21
N LEU A 68 11.08 1.50 6.49
CA LEU A 68 10.24 0.31 6.29
C LEU A 68 11.03 -0.83 5.66
N VAL A 69 11.90 -0.53 4.70
CA VAL A 69 12.78 -1.55 4.11
C VAL A 69 13.75 -2.12 5.14
N LEU A 70 14.35 -1.28 5.98
CA LEU A 70 15.22 -1.75 7.06
C LEU A 70 14.47 -2.62 8.07
N GLU A 71 13.25 -2.23 8.45
CA GLU A 71 12.40 -3.05 9.32
C GLU A 71 12.03 -4.38 8.66
N ALA A 72 11.68 -4.39 7.37
CA ALA A 72 11.43 -5.62 6.62
C ALA A 72 12.65 -6.57 6.65
N LYS A 73 13.87 -6.03 6.47
CA LYS A 73 15.11 -6.81 6.60
C LYS A 73 15.30 -7.38 8.01
N ARG A 74 15.08 -6.56 9.05
CA ARG A 74 15.20 -7.00 10.45
C ARG A 74 14.24 -8.12 10.80
N ARG A 75 13.08 -8.14 10.12
CA ARG A 75 12.05 -9.17 10.28
C ARG A 75 12.22 -10.35 9.31
N SER A 76 13.35 -10.42 8.61
CA SER A 76 13.65 -11.46 7.61
C SER A 76 12.57 -11.60 6.54
N ALA A 77 11.94 -10.50 6.14
CA ALA A 77 10.95 -10.50 5.08
C ALA A 77 11.64 -10.45 3.70
N ASP A 78 11.26 -11.36 2.81
CA ASP A 78 11.72 -11.34 1.42
C ASP A 78 11.05 -10.23 0.60
N VAL A 79 9.80 -9.93 0.94
CA VAL A 79 9.00 -8.90 0.27
C VAL A 79 8.44 -7.90 1.28
N LEU A 80 8.49 -6.61 0.94
CA LEU A 80 7.75 -5.55 1.60
C LEU A 80 6.61 -5.10 0.71
N ALA A 81 5.37 -5.17 1.21
CA ALA A 81 4.20 -4.58 0.56
C ALA A 81 3.64 -3.44 1.41
N PHE A 82 3.43 -2.26 0.84
CA PHE A 82 2.85 -1.14 1.59
C PHE A 82 1.99 -0.20 0.74
N VAL A 83 1.13 0.55 1.44
CA VAL A 83 0.37 1.67 0.89
C VAL A 83 0.37 2.84 1.88
N ARG A 84 0.37 4.08 1.38
CA ARG A 84 0.26 5.29 2.20
C ARG A 84 -0.78 6.25 1.61
N ASP A 85 -1.65 6.78 2.46
CA ASP A 85 -2.60 7.81 2.05
C ASP A 85 -1.88 9.14 1.76
N VAL A 86 -2.32 9.84 0.72
CA VAL A 86 -1.79 11.16 0.34
C VAL A 86 -2.52 12.29 1.06
N ASP A 87 -3.78 12.08 1.46
CA ASP A 87 -4.64 13.11 2.10
C ASP A 87 -4.80 14.41 1.27
N ASN A 88 -4.65 14.34 -0.05
CA ASN A 88 -4.53 15.48 -0.98
C ASN A 88 -3.25 16.35 -0.77
N GLU A 89 -2.21 15.85 -0.09
CA GLU A 89 -0.91 16.51 0.03
C GLU A 89 0.06 15.95 -1.01
N ASP A 90 0.15 16.56 -2.20
CA ASP A 90 0.98 16.01 -3.29
C ASP A 90 2.46 15.84 -2.91
N ALA A 91 3.02 16.76 -2.13
CA ALA A 91 4.38 16.66 -1.61
C ALA A 91 4.63 15.38 -0.78
N ARG A 92 3.59 14.88 -0.09
CA ARG A 92 3.65 13.60 0.62
C ARG A 92 3.70 12.45 -0.37
N GLY A 93 2.85 12.48 -1.39
CA GLY A 93 2.83 11.47 -2.45
C GLY A 93 4.18 11.36 -3.13
N ASP A 94 4.73 12.50 -3.56
CA ASP A 94 6.04 12.58 -4.21
C ASP A 94 7.17 12.07 -3.30
N ALA A 95 7.10 12.37 -2.00
CA ALA A 95 8.07 11.88 -1.04
C ALA A 95 8.03 10.35 -0.86
N VAL A 96 6.83 9.76 -0.78
CA VAL A 96 6.68 8.30 -0.71
C VAL A 96 7.22 7.65 -1.98
N LEU A 97 6.84 8.16 -3.15
CA LEU A 97 7.28 7.61 -4.44
C LEU A 97 8.78 7.78 -4.66
N GLY A 98 9.36 8.92 -4.28
CA GLY A 98 10.80 9.13 -4.30
C GLY A 98 11.55 8.18 -3.35
N GLY A 99 11.00 7.96 -2.15
CA GLY A 99 11.53 7.01 -1.17
C GLY A 99 11.48 5.58 -1.69
N LEU A 100 10.40 5.22 -2.37
CA LEU A 100 10.20 3.91 -3.01
C LEU A 100 11.19 3.69 -4.15
N ALA A 101 11.37 4.68 -5.03
CA ALA A 101 12.32 4.61 -6.13
C ALA A 101 13.75 4.40 -5.60
N LYS A 102 14.16 5.17 -4.58
CA LYS A 102 15.45 4.99 -3.92
C LYS A 102 15.57 3.61 -3.25
N ALA A 103 14.53 3.16 -2.55
CA ALA A 103 14.50 1.85 -1.91
C ALA A 103 14.71 0.69 -2.89
N LYS A 104 14.03 0.74 -4.05
CA LYS A 104 14.18 -0.26 -5.12
C LYS A 104 15.59 -0.26 -5.72
N SER A 105 16.20 0.92 -5.87
CA SER A 105 17.59 1.06 -6.33
C SER A 105 18.60 0.48 -5.33
N ASP A 106 18.52 0.90 -4.06
CA ASP A 106 19.64 0.78 -3.12
C ASP A 106 19.51 -0.39 -2.14
N ALA A 107 18.28 -0.70 -1.73
CA ALA A 107 18.04 -1.47 -0.51
C ALA A 107 17.52 -2.88 -0.78
N LYS A 108 17.56 -3.36 -2.03
CA LYS A 108 17.08 -4.67 -2.54
C LYS A 108 16.71 -5.68 -1.43
N LEU A 109 15.42 -5.91 -1.27
CA LEU A 109 14.93 -7.12 -0.59
C LEU A 109 15.00 -8.29 -1.59
N PRO A 110 15.24 -9.54 -1.12
CA PRO A 110 15.39 -10.69 -2.01
C PRO A 110 14.23 -10.87 -2.99
N GLY A 111 12.99 -10.74 -2.50
CA GLY A 111 11.77 -10.86 -3.30
C GLY A 111 11.22 -9.53 -3.84
N GLY A 112 11.71 -8.38 -3.35
CA GLY A 112 11.35 -7.07 -3.88
C GLY A 112 10.45 -6.22 -2.97
N ILE A 113 9.97 -5.10 -3.51
CA ILE A 113 9.19 -4.10 -2.79
C ILE A 113 7.98 -3.73 -3.65
N VAL A 114 6.79 -3.96 -3.10
CA VAL A 114 5.51 -3.49 -3.63
C VAL A 114 5.10 -2.25 -2.84
N GLY A 115 5.11 -1.09 -3.47
CA GLY A 115 4.86 0.16 -2.76
C GLY A 115 4.07 1.14 -3.59
N GLY A 116 3.31 2.00 -2.92
CA GLY A 116 2.59 3.06 -3.60
C GLY A 116 1.81 3.94 -2.65
N VAL A 117 1.05 4.84 -3.25
CA VAL A 117 0.22 5.80 -2.54
C VAL A 117 -1.24 5.58 -2.94
N ALA A 118 -2.14 5.59 -1.97
CA ALA A 118 -3.57 5.60 -2.27
C ALA A 118 -4.03 7.04 -2.49
N ARG A 119 -4.52 7.34 -3.69
CA ARG A 119 -5.02 8.67 -4.04
C ARG A 119 -6.56 8.70 -4.05
N PRO A 120 -7.18 9.70 -3.40
CA PRO A 120 -6.59 10.59 -2.39
C PRO A 120 -6.27 9.87 -1.06
N VAL A 121 -6.96 8.75 -0.81
CA VAL A 121 -6.88 7.85 0.35
C VAL A 121 -7.31 6.45 -0.10
N LEU A 122 -7.18 5.43 0.76
CA LEU A 122 -7.60 4.05 0.46
C LEU A 122 -9.05 3.93 -0.07
N GLU A 123 -9.97 4.77 0.41
CA GLU A 123 -11.35 4.80 -0.09
C GLU A 123 -11.46 5.11 -1.59
N GLY A 124 -10.51 5.86 -2.16
CA GLY A 124 -10.42 6.07 -3.61
C GLY A 124 -10.21 4.76 -4.36
N TRP A 125 -9.33 3.89 -3.85
CA TRP A 125 -9.12 2.56 -4.42
C TRP A 125 -10.37 1.69 -4.30
N MET A 126 -11.05 1.71 -3.15
CA MET A 126 -12.27 0.93 -2.96
C MET A 126 -13.37 1.35 -3.95
N LEU A 127 -13.53 2.66 -4.17
CA LEU A 127 -14.45 3.17 -5.19
C LEU A 127 -14.07 2.71 -6.60
N ALA A 128 -12.77 2.64 -6.93
CA ALA A 128 -12.31 2.16 -8.22
C ALA A 128 -12.65 0.68 -8.42
N LEU A 129 -12.45 -0.14 -7.39
CA LEU A 129 -12.84 -1.57 -7.37
C LEU A 129 -14.36 -1.76 -7.50
N LEU A 130 -15.14 -0.80 -7.04
CA LEU A 130 -16.59 -0.71 -7.24
C LEU A 130 -17.00 -0.12 -8.61
N GLY A 131 -16.05 0.04 -9.54
CA GLY A 131 -16.33 0.48 -10.91
C GLY A 131 -16.40 2.01 -11.09
N ARG A 132 -16.01 2.81 -10.10
CA ARG A 132 -15.95 4.28 -10.27
C ARG A 132 -14.72 4.70 -11.06
N HIS A 133 -14.92 5.62 -12.01
CA HIS A 133 -13.84 6.27 -12.77
C HIS A 133 -13.26 7.49 -12.03
N ASN A 134 -12.04 7.89 -12.39
CA ASN A 134 -11.40 9.13 -11.95
C ASN A 134 -11.32 9.28 -10.42
N THR A 135 -11.06 8.18 -9.72
CA THR A 135 -10.99 8.15 -8.26
C THR A 135 -9.76 8.86 -7.71
N ASP A 136 -8.65 8.87 -8.45
CA ASP A 136 -7.42 9.56 -8.04
C ASP A 136 -7.59 11.09 -7.98
N GLU A 137 -8.54 11.62 -8.75
CA GLU A 137 -8.86 13.06 -8.81
C GLU A 137 -9.86 13.49 -7.73
N LEU A 138 -10.45 12.53 -6.99
CA LEU A 138 -11.36 12.86 -5.91
C LEU A 138 -10.62 13.57 -4.79
N ARG A 139 -11.33 14.47 -4.11
CA ARG A 139 -10.90 14.95 -2.80
C ARG A 139 -11.18 13.86 -1.76
N LYS A 140 -10.30 13.72 -0.77
CA LYS A 140 -10.50 12.83 0.40
C LYS A 140 -11.93 12.84 0.95
N ALA A 141 -12.49 14.02 1.22
CA ALA A 141 -13.83 14.14 1.77
C ALA A 141 -14.93 13.60 0.84
N ALA A 142 -14.75 13.74 -0.48
CA ALA A 142 -15.68 13.21 -1.47
C ALA A 142 -15.62 11.68 -1.52
N ALA A 143 -14.42 11.10 -1.50
CA ALA A 143 -14.25 9.64 -1.48
C ALA A 143 -14.86 9.01 -0.22
N LEU A 144 -14.61 9.60 0.96
CA LEU A 144 -15.19 9.14 2.22
C LEU A 144 -16.72 9.24 2.24
N ARG A 145 -17.26 10.38 1.79
CA ARG A 145 -18.71 10.60 1.76
C ARG A 145 -19.40 9.58 0.86
N GLU A 146 -18.85 9.35 -0.33
CA GLU A 146 -19.45 8.40 -1.26
C GLU A 146 -19.39 6.95 -0.76
N MET A 147 -18.27 6.54 -0.15
CA MET A 147 -18.20 5.21 0.49
C MET A 147 -19.30 5.05 1.54
N ALA A 148 -19.54 6.08 2.36
CA ALA A 148 -20.62 6.06 3.34
C ALA A 148 -22.02 6.06 2.69
N GLU A 149 -22.24 6.83 1.62
CA GLU A 149 -23.50 6.85 0.85
C GLU A 149 -23.80 5.49 0.20
N ARG A 150 -22.76 4.72 -0.15
CA ARG A 150 -22.87 3.33 -0.65
C ARG A 150 -23.03 2.29 0.47
N GLY A 151 -23.09 2.72 1.73
CA GLY A 151 -23.30 1.84 2.89
C GLY A 151 -22.03 1.17 3.44
N TYR A 152 -20.85 1.56 2.96
CA TYR A 152 -19.59 0.99 3.44
C TYR A 152 -19.05 1.79 4.63
N ALA A 153 -19.00 1.15 5.78
CA ALA A 153 -18.30 1.69 6.94
C ALA A 153 -16.78 1.58 6.77
N LYS A 154 -16.03 2.49 7.41
CA LYS A 154 -14.56 2.43 7.44
C LYS A 154 -14.08 1.28 8.34
N GLN A 155 -14.15 0.06 7.81
CA GLN A 155 -13.82 -1.18 8.50
C GLN A 155 -13.10 -2.13 7.53
N ALA A 156 -12.06 -2.81 8.04
CA ALA A 156 -11.22 -3.68 7.21
C ALA A 156 -12.05 -4.77 6.50
N ALA A 157 -12.98 -5.42 7.20
CA ALA A 157 -13.82 -6.48 6.62
C ALA A 157 -14.64 -5.99 5.42
N ALA A 158 -15.29 -4.82 5.53
CA ALA A 158 -16.08 -4.24 4.46
C ALA A 158 -15.22 -3.93 3.22
N TYR A 159 -13.98 -3.49 3.40
CA TYR A 159 -13.08 -3.20 2.28
C TYR A 159 -12.52 -4.48 1.66
N VAL A 160 -12.23 -5.50 2.46
CA VAL A 160 -11.83 -6.82 1.97
C VAL A 160 -12.94 -7.47 1.14
N GLU A 161 -14.20 -7.35 1.56
CA GLU A 161 -15.35 -7.82 0.76
C GLU A 161 -15.42 -7.15 -0.61
N ILE A 162 -15.16 -5.84 -0.69
CA ILE A 162 -15.07 -5.12 -1.97
C ILE A 162 -13.96 -5.71 -2.84
N VAL A 163 -12.78 -5.94 -2.27
CA VAL A 163 -11.64 -6.53 -2.99
C VAL A 163 -11.99 -7.91 -3.52
N ASP A 164 -12.59 -8.76 -2.69
CA ASP A 164 -12.93 -10.14 -3.06
C ASP A 164 -14.00 -10.21 -4.14
N ALA A 165 -14.99 -9.32 -4.09
CA ALA A 165 -16.06 -9.21 -5.10
C ALA A 165 -15.60 -8.54 -6.41
N SER A 166 -14.47 -7.83 -6.40
CA SER A 166 -13.98 -7.08 -7.56
C SER A 166 -13.23 -7.93 -8.59
N ASP A 167 -13.31 -7.51 -9.85
CA ASP A 167 -12.42 -7.95 -10.91
C ASP A 167 -11.24 -6.96 -11.03
N ILE A 168 -10.13 -7.30 -10.36
CA ILE A 168 -8.91 -6.48 -10.34
C ILE A 168 -8.20 -6.39 -11.71
N SER A 169 -8.69 -7.09 -12.74
CA SER A 169 -8.21 -6.94 -14.13
C SER A 169 -8.98 -5.87 -14.92
N ARG A 170 -10.11 -5.39 -14.39
CA ARG A 170 -11.03 -4.46 -15.06
C ARG A 170 -11.24 -3.17 -14.26
N ILE A 171 -10.18 -2.67 -13.66
CA ILE A 171 -10.24 -1.41 -12.91
C ILE A 171 -10.44 -0.25 -13.88
N PRO A 172 -11.41 0.64 -13.65
CA PRO A 172 -11.70 1.77 -14.53
C PRO A 172 -10.52 2.72 -14.72
N ALA A 173 -10.61 3.55 -15.77
CA ALA A 173 -9.68 4.65 -16.01
C ALA A 173 -9.75 5.71 -14.88
N GLY A 174 -8.63 6.39 -14.64
CA GLY A 174 -8.52 7.44 -13.62
C GLY A 174 -8.32 6.92 -12.18
N ALA A 175 -7.91 5.66 -12.03
CA ALA A 175 -7.46 5.04 -10.79
C ALA A 175 -5.98 4.60 -10.90
N GLN A 176 -5.13 5.47 -11.47
CA GLN A 176 -3.75 5.15 -11.84
C GLN A 176 -2.93 4.66 -10.63
N SER A 177 -3.15 5.26 -9.47
CA SER A 177 -2.45 4.90 -8.23
C SER A 177 -2.67 3.44 -7.82
N LEU A 178 -3.86 2.89 -8.08
CA LEU A 178 -4.17 1.47 -7.87
C LEU A 178 -3.59 0.59 -8.99
N HIS A 179 -3.68 1.04 -10.26
CA HIS A 179 -3.08 0.34 -11.39
C HIS A 179 -1.57 0.16 -11.22
N ASP A 180 -0.85 1.22 -10.83
CA ASP A 180 0.58 1.20 -10.61
C ASP A 180 0.95 0.23 -9.48
N TRP A 181 0.21 0.27 -8.38
CA TRP A 181 0.44 -0.62 -7.24
C TRP A 181 0.20 -2.09 -7.61
N LEU A 182 -0.86 -2.38 -8.37
CA LEU A 182 -1.16 -3.74 -8.84
C LEU A 182 -0.16 -4.24 -9.87
N GLY A 183 0.33 -3.37 -10.76
CA GLY A 183 1.37 -3.70 -11.73
C GLY A 183 2.68 -4.09 -11.04
N ASP A 184 3.06 -3.33 -10.01
CA ASP A 184 4.21 -3.64 -9.17
C ASP A 184 4.02 -4.94 -8.39
N ALA A 185 2.84 -5.14 -7.80
CA ALA A 185 2.48 -6.36 -7.10
C ALA A 185 2.55 -7.59 -7.99
N ARG A 186 2.03 -7.51 -9.23
CA ARG A 186 2.15 -8.59 -10.22
C ARG A 186 3.61 -8.85 -10.59
N SER A 187 4.43 -7.82 -10.74
CA SER A 187 5.85 -7.99 -11.07
C SER A 187 6.64 -8.70 -9.95
N VAL A 188 6.18 -8.59 -8.70
CA VAL A 188 6.81 -9.23 -7.53
C VAL A 188 6.22 -10.60 -7.19
N PHE A 189 4.91 -10.78 -7.33
CA PHE A 189 4.19 -11.97 -6.86
C PHE A 189 3.65 -12.88 -7.95
N ALA A 190 3.61 -12.47 -9.23
CA ALA A 190 3.17 -13.38 -10.28
C ALA A 190 4.13 -14.58 -10.35
N PRO A 191 3.64 -15.79 -10.60
CA PRO A 191 4.50 -16.93 -10.87
C PRO A 191 5.47 -16.55 -11.98
N LEU A 192 6.76 -16.76 -11.77
CA LEU A 192 7.69 -16.85 -12.89
C LEU A 192 7.17 -18.01 -13.74
N ASP A 193 6.57 -17.71 -14.90
CA ASP A 193 6.09 -18.73 -15.83
C ASP A 193 7.27 -19.66 -16.18
N GLY A 194 7.35 -20.82 -15.51
CA GLY A 194 8.51 -21.70 -15.59
C GLY A 194 8.39 -23.05 -14.89
N GLU A 195 7.40 -23.29 -14.04
CA GLU A 195 7.14 -24.61 -13.45
C GLU A 195 5.65 -24.96 -13.53
N ARG A 196 5.25 -25.59 -14.63
CA ARG A 196 4.05 -26.43 -14.73
C ARG A 196 4.40 -27.71 -15.48
#